data_AF-A0A136NW05-F1
#
_entry.id   AF-A0A136NW05-F1
#
_cell.length_a   1.000
_cell.length_b   1.000
_cell.length_c   1.000
_cell.angle_alpha   90.00
_cell.angle_beta   90.00
_cell.angle_gamma   90.00
#
_symmetry.space_group_name_H-M   'P 1'
#
loop_
_entity.id
_entity.type
_entity.pdbx_description
1 polymer ?
#
loop_
_entity_poly.entity_id
_entity_poly.type
_entity_poly.pdbx_seq_one_letter_code
_entity_poly.pdbx_strand_id
1 'polypeptide(L)'
;MKNKAILPAVLGMAHGVSDCAAGLLLGSLSSDQSIYSIAVMVMLYNLLAFGAQPLAGLIIDKLKSPKPAVLIGLAAMCSAILLFYINPFASVILAGLASALFHTGGGALALCATPGKASGAGLFSAPGVAGLAVGGFLAVNGIFPAAFMLVLLLVLFAAVYILKSPGLPYNFISNDAEFDKHDFVMLILLLAIALRSAVWNIFQHMEHGGLQNIILISIAAAGGKIFGGYAGDYFGWKRYSYTALLAAMPLLILGEHSIYFLLPGIALLQSVTPLMVTAIYKNIKKLPATASGLSFGLAIAAGGIPFAAGAEIKNYPSPLIIAGLMLAVIFMVYYSFRNKYKMQQLNKLLNYSNIYSLWLSRGKTKEAAFELTVQQLDALEEITENDDSWMELVRISAAGRIHDAWLALDWPEGFDELVLCVPLCKLVNWECSKCTVGMRQENNSCANDYSLFGFIGTLVMNGERDELLKHIKNARRILKNEKYLWNIHKCEAELIKT
;
A
#
# COMPACT_ATOMS: atom_id res chain seq x y z
N MET A 1 -19.90 12.59 -14.12
CA MET A 1 -20.04 11.63 -13.00
C MET A 1 -20.37 10.18 -13.40
N LYS A 2 -20.52 9.81 -14.68
CA LYS A 2 -21.27 8.58 -15.04
C LYS A 2 -20.55 7.21 -15.06
N ASN A 3 -19.22 7.05 -15.05
CA ASN A 3 -18.62 5.71 -15.28
C ASN A 3 -17.48 5.26 -14.34
N LYS A 4 -17.45 5.68 -13.07
CA LYS A 4 -16.37 5.25 -12.14
C LYS A 4 -16.45 3.77 -11.73
N ALA A 5 -17.62 3.12 -11.86
CA ALA A 5 -17.82 1.72 -11.48
C ALA A 5 -17.68 0.70 -12.64
N ILE A 6 -17.71 1.16 -13.90
CA ILE A 6 -17.67 0.25 -15.07
C ILE A 6 -16.34 -0.50 -15.13
N LEU A 7 -15.22 0.21 -14.97
CA LEU A 7 -13.90 -0.43 -15.06
C LEU A 7 -13.71 -1.50 -13.95
N PRO A 8 -13.95 -1.21 -12.66
CA PRO A 8 -13.93 -2.25 -11.62
C PRO A 8 -14.87 -3.43 -11.87
N ALA A 9 -16.06 -3.18 -12.42
CA ALA A 9 -17.02 -4.25 -12.73
C ALA A 9 -16.55 -5.15 -13.88
N VAL A 10 -16.01 -4.56 -14.96
CA VAL A 10 -15.45 -5.33 -16.09
C VAL A 10 -14.20 -6.10 -15.66
N LEU A 11 -13.31 -5.47 -14.88
CA LEU A 11 -12.17 -6.16 -14.28
C LEU A 11 -12.62 -7.28 -13.33
N GLY A 12 -13.69 -7.07 -12.58
CA GLY A 12 -14.29 -8.09 -11.74
C GLY A 12 -14.84 -9.26 -12.54
N MET A 13 -15.56 -9.03 -13.64
CA MET A 13 -16.00 -10.11 -14.52
C MET A 13 -14.81 -10.87 -15.13
N ALA A 14 -13.78 -10.14 -15.56
CA ALA A 14 -12.54 -10.75 -16.05
C ALA A 14 -11.84 -11.60 -14.98
N HIS A 15 -11.84 -11.14 -13.72
CA HIS A 15 -11.34 -11.88 -12.57
C HIS A 15 -12.12 -13.17 -12.34
N GLY A 16 -13.47 -13.10 -12.32
CA GLY A 16 -14.31 -14.27 -12.15
C GLY A 16 -14.13 -15.32 -13.25
N VAL A 17 -14.03 -14.90 -14.51
CA VAL A 17 -13.79 -15.83 -15.62
C VAL A 17 -12.37 -16.41 -15.58
N SER A 18 -11.36 -15.61 -15.25
CA SER A 18 -9.98 -16.07 -15.09
C SER A 18 -9.84 -17.09 -13.94
N ASP A 19 -10.45 -16.81 -12.78
CA ASP A 19 -10.44 -17.74 -11.64
C ASP A 19 -11.28 -18.99 -11.90
N CYS A 20 -12.37 -18.90 -12.68
CA CYS A 20 -13.10 -20.06 -13.18
C CYS A 20 -12.21 -20.93 -14.06
N ALA A 21 -11.42 -20.34 -14.96
CA ALA A 21 -10.46 -21.09 -15.77
C ALA A 21 -9.40 -21.77 -14.89
N ALA A 22 -8.86 -21.08 -13.88
CA ALA A 22 -7.91 -21.69 -12.94
C ALA A 22 -8.54 -22.84 -12.14
N GLY A 23 -9.77 -22.67 -11.64
CA GLY A 23 -10.52 -23.72 -10.95
C GLY A 23 -10.80 -24.92 -11.84
N LEU A 24 -11.15 -24.69 -13.11
CA LEU A 24 -11.32 -25.73 -14.12
C LEU A 24 -10.02 -26.51 -14.35
N LEU A 25 -8.90 -25.81 -14.54
CA LEU A 25 -7.59 -26.42 -14.77
C LEU A 25 -7.15 -27.30 -13.60
N LEU A 26 -7.24 -26.77 -12.37
CA LEU A 26 -6.83 -27.50 -11.17
C LEU A 26 -7.77 -28.65 -10.84
N GLY A 27 -9.08 -28.45 -10.98
CA GLY A 27 -10.07 -29.50 -10.72
C GLY A 27 -10.08 -30.61 -11.77
N SER A 28 -9.58 -30.34 -12.98
CA SER A 28 -9.53 -31.32 -14.08
C SER A 28 -8.19 -32.06 -14.15
N LEU A 29 -7.28 -31.84 -13.21
CA LEU A 29 -6.07 -32.65 -13.08
C LEU A 29 -6.51 -34.11 -12.87
N SER A 30 -6.24 -34.97 -13.87
CA SER A 30 -6.91 -36.26 -14.03
C SER A 30 -6.67 -37.24 -12.89
N SER A 31 -7.57 -38.23 -12.77
CA SER A 31 -7.42 -39.41 -11.91
C SER A 31 -6.22 -40.31 -12.28
N ASP A 32 -5.63 -40.12 -13.46
CA ASP A 32 -4.47 -40.89 -13.93
C ASP A 32 -3.14 -40.32 -13.40
N GLN A 33 -3.17 -39.13 -12.81
CA GLN A 33 -2.04 -38.53 -12.09
C GLN A 33 -2.02 -39.08 -10.66
N SER A 34 -0.82 -39.35 -10.12
CA SER A 34 -0.71 -39.71 -8.71
C SER A 34 -1.21 -38.56 -7.82
N ILE A 35 -1.80 -38.89 -6.66
CA ILE A 35 -2.24 -37.91 -5.65
C ILE A 35 -1.11 -36.94 -5.30
N TYR A 36 0.14 -37.43 -5.26
CA TYR A 36 1.33 -36.62 -5.06
C TYR A 36 1.54 -35.58 -6.18
N SER A 37 1.40 -35.97 -7.44
CA SER A 37 1.52 -35.06 -8.59
C SER A 37 0.46 -33.95 -8.54
N ILE A 38 -0.79 -34.32 -8.25
CA ILE A 38 -1.90 -33.37 -8.11
C ILE A 38 -1.61 -32.39 -6.96
N ALA A 39 -1.17 -32.90 -5.80
CA ALA A 39 -0.83 -32.06 -4.65
C ALA A 39 0.32 -31.08 -4.98
N VAL A 40 1.38 -31.54 -5.65
CA VAL A 40 2.49 -30.69 -6.09
C VAL A 40 2.01 -29.60 -7.05
N MET A 41 1.16 -29.93 -8.02
CA MET A 41 0.63 -28.95 -8.97
C MET A 41 -0.27 -27.91 -8.28
N VAL A 42 -1.13 -28.32 -7.36
CA VAL A 42 -1.96 -27.40 -6.57
C VAL A 42 -1.10 -26.48 -5.69
N MET A 43 -0.08 -27.03 -5.04
CA MET A 43 0.87 -26.23 -4.24
C MET A 43 1.66 -25.24 -5.11
N LEU A 44 2.12 -25.69 -6.28
CA LEU A 44 2.85 -24.86 -7.24
C LEU A 44 1.97 -23.72 -7.76
N TYR A 45 0.72 -24.02 -8.12
CA TYR A 45 -0.26 -22.99 -8.48
C TYR A 45 -0.40 -21.98 -7.36
N ASN A 46 -0.64 -22.43 -6.12
CA ASN A 46 -0.86 -21.52 -5.00
C ASN A 46 0.35 -20.63 -4.72
N LEU A 47 1.57 -21.18 -4.81
CA LEU A 47 2.81 -20.43 -4.67
C LEU A 47 2.94 -19.34 -5.75
N LEU A 48 2.67 -19.67 -7.01
CA LEU A 48 2.79 -18.74 -8.12
C LEU A 48 1.63 -17.72 -8.12
N ALA A 49 0.40 -18.20 -8.02
CA ALA A 49 -0.82 -17.40 -8.11
C ALA A 49 -1.00 -16.45 -6.93
N PHE A 50 -0.60 -16.83 -5.71
CA PHE A 50 -0.75 -16.01 -4.51
C PHE A 50 0.58 -15.51 -3.96
N GLY A 51 1.58 -16.40 -3.85
CA GLY A 51 2.89 -16.05 -3.33
C GLY A 51 3.69 -15.08 -4.21
N ALA A 52 3.52 -15.13 -5.54
CA ALA A 52 4.22 -14.19 -6.43
C ALA A 52 3.54 -12.82 -6.57
N GLN A 53 2.32 -12.63 -6.05
CA GLN A 53 1.60 -11.35 -6.21
C GLN A 53 2.32 -10.14 -5.59
N PRO A 54 2.97 -10.21 -4.41
CA PRO A 54 3.74 -9.06 -3.91
C PRO A 54 4.88 -8.65 -4.85
N LEU A 55 5.60 -9.63 -5.41
CA LEU A 55 6.69 -9.38 -6.36
C LEU A 55 6.17 -8.83 -7.69
N ALA A 56 5.11 -9.44 -8.24
CA ALA A 56 4.46 -8.95 -9.45
C ALA A 56 3.95 -7.51 -9.26
N GLY A 57 3.34 -7.20 -8.11
CA GLY A 57 2.89 -5.87 -7.76
C GLY A 57 4.02 -4.83 -7.75
N LEU A 58 5.16 -5.16 -7.14
CA LEU A 58 6.35 -4.30 -7.13
C LEU A 58 6.89 -4.04 -8.55
N ILE A 59 6.96 -5.08 -9.39
CA ILE A 59 7.42 -4.97 -10.77
C ILE A 59 6.47 -4.08 -11.58
N ILE A 60 5.15 -4.30 -11.45
CA ILE A 60 4.13 -3.52 -12.17
C ILE A 60 4.17 -2.05 -11.78
N ASP A 61 4.31 -1.75 -10.50
CA ASP A 61 4.39 -0.36 -10.04
C ASP A 61 5.70 0.31 -10.47
N LYS A 62 6.84 -0.42 -10.50
CA LYS A 62 8.11 0.09 -11.06
C LYS A 62 7.97 0.41 -12.55
N LEU A 63 7.29 -0.45 -13.31
CA LEU A 63 7.03 -0.25 -14.73
C LEU A 63 5.87 0.72 -15.00
N LYS A 64 5.18 1.21 -13.96
CA LYS A 64 4.03 2.12 -14.02
C LYS A 64 2.91 1.67 -14.99
N SER A 65 2.76 0.37 -15.20
CA SER A 65 1.95 -0.20 -16.30
C SER A 65 1.01 -1.34 -15.86
N PRO A 66 0.02 -1.07 -15.00
CA PRO A 66 -0.91 -2.09 -14.52
C PRO A 66 -1.84 -2.66 -15.61
N LYS A 67 -2.23 -1.86 -16.61
CA LYS A 67 -3.11 -2.34 -17.70
C LYS A 67 -2.44 -3.38 -18.61
N PRO A 68 -1.20 -3.17 -19.10
CA PRO A 68 -0.47 -4.22 -19.79
C PRO A 68 -0.35 -5.52 -18.98
N ALA A 69 -0.11 -5.44 -17.67
CA ALA A 69 -0.04 -6.63 -16.82
C ALA A 69 -1.36 -7.43 -16.80
N VAL A 70 -2.51 -6.75 -16.74
CA VAL A 70 -3.84 -7.40 -16.85
C VAL A 70 -4.01 -8.10 -18.19
N LEU A 71 -3.65 -7.43 -19.29
CA LEU A 71 -3.79 -8.00 -20.63
C LEU A 71 -2.87 -9.21 -20.83
N ILE A 72 -1.62 -9.11 -20.37
CA ILE A 72 -0.66 -10.22 -20.39
C ILE A 72 -1.19 -11.38 -19.55
N GLY A 73 -1.74 -11.12 -18.36
CA GLY A 73 -2.36 -12.13 -17.51
C GLY A 73 -3.52 -12.85 -18.19
N LEU A 74 -4.46 -12.12 -18.81
CA LEU A 74 -5.57 -12.72 -19.56
C LEU A 74 -5.09 -13.55 -20.76
N ALA A 75 -4.13 -13.05 -21.53
CA ALA A 75 -3.56 -13.77 -22.66
C ALA A 75 -2.84 -15.05 -22.20
N ALA A 76 -2.06 -14.96 -21.12
CA ALA A 76 -1.39 -16.10 -20.52
C ALA A 76 -2.38 -17.14 -19.98
N MET A 77 -3.52 -16.72 -19.42
CA MET A 77 -4.58 -17.65 -18.99
C MET A 77 -5.21 -18.38 -20.20
N CYS A 78 -5.45 -17.69 -21.32
CA CYS A 78 -5.87 -18.36 -22.56
C CYS A 78 -4.85 -19.41 -23.02
N SER A 79 -3.57 -19.03 -23.00
CA SER A 79 -2.48 -19.95 -23.33
C SER A 79 -2.40 -21.13 -22.36
N ALA A 80 -2.67 -20.94 -21.06
CA ALA A 80 -2.72 -22.03 -20.09
C ALA A 80 -3.83 -23.03 -20.41
N ILE A 81 -5.04 -22.58 -20.74
CA ILE A 81 -6.15 -23.46 -21.17
C ILE A 81 -5.76 -24.32 -22.37
N LEU A 82 -5.10 -23.74 -23.37
CA LEU A 82 -4.64 -24.48 -24.54
C LEU A 82 -3.51 -25.46 -24.20
N LEU A 83 -2.57 -25.03 -23.35
CA LEU A 83 -1.41 -25.81 -22.94
C LEU A 83 -1.80 -27.00 -22.05
N PHE A 84 -2.94 -26.93 -21.38
CA PHE A 84 -3.46 -28.01 -20.53
C PHE A 84 -3.55 -29.36 -21.26
N TYR A 85 -3.96 -29.34 -22.53
CA TYR A 85 -4.08 -30.55 -23.35
C TYR A 85 -2.74 -31.16 -23.78
N ILE A 86 -1.66 -30.39 -23.69
CA ILE A 86 -0.31 -30.79 -24.13
C ILE A 86 0.55 -31.15 -22.91
N ASN A 87 0.55 -30.27 -21.91
CA ASN A 87 1.36 -30.39 -20.71
C ASN A 87 0.65 -29.73 -19.51
N PRO A 88 -0.08 -30.52 -18.69
CA PRO A 88 -0.78 -30.01 -17.51
C PRO A 88 0.12 -29.28 -16.51
N PHE A 89 1.37 -29.72 -16.34
CA PHE A 89 2.32 -29.07 -15.44
C PHE A 89 2.69 -27.67 -15.90
N ALA A 90 3.05 -27.51 -17.17
CA ALA A 90 3.36 -26.21 -17.76
C ALA A 90 2.14 -25.28 -17.77
N SER A 91 0.95 -25.84 -18.02
CA SER A 91 -0.33 -25.12 -17.89
C SER A 91 -0.53 -24.55 -16.49
N VAL A 92 -0.28 -25.34 -15.45
CA VAL A 92 -0.42 -24.90 -14.05
C VAL A 92 0.54 -23.77 -13.70
N ILE A 93 1.80 -23.86 -14.15
CA ILE A 93 2.79 -22.79 -13.96
C ILE A 93 2.30 -21.50 -14.64
N LEU A 94 1.89 -21.61 -15.90
CA LEU A 94 1.44 -20.47 -16.68
C LEU A 94 0.17 -19.85 -16.11
N ALA A 95 -0.79 -20.66 -15.66
CA ALA A 95 -1.99 -20.20 -14.97
C ALA A 95 -1.65 -19.47 -13.67
N GLY A 96 -0.70 -19.98 -12.87
CA GLY A 96 -0.26 -19.31 -11.65
C GLY A 96 0.37 -17.93 -11.92
N LEU A 97 1.26 -17.84 -12.91
CA LEU A 97 1.87 -16.56 -13.32
C LEU A 97 0.83 -15.59 -13.91
N ALA A 98 -0.09 -16.10 -14.72
CA ALA A 98 -1.21 -15.36 -15.30
C ALA A 98 -2.07 -14.71 -14.19
N SER A 99 -2.48 -15.51 -13.19
CA SER A 99 -3.25 -15.03 -12.04
C SER A 99 -2.49 -13.98 -11.24
N ALA A 100 -1.18 -14.15 -11.02
CA ALA A 100 -0.39 -13.18 -10.28
C ALA A 100 -0.34 -11.80 -10.95
N LEU A 101 -0.10 -11.75 -12.27
CA LEU A 101 -0.10 -10.51 -13.05
C LEU A 101 -1.48 -9.87 -13.13
N PHE A 102 -2.51 -10.70 -13.34
CA PHE A 102 -3.89 -10.23 -13.47
C PHE A 102 -4.42 -9.65 -12.15
N HIS A 103 -4.22 -10.31 -11.01
CA HIS A 103 -4.73 -9.84 -9.71
C HIS A 103 -4.06 -8.54 -9.26
N THR A 104 -2.76 -8.43 -9.46
CA THR A 104 -1.99 -7.26 -9.05
C THR A 104 -2.30 -6.06 -9.94
N GLY A 105 -2.26 -6.22 -11.27
CA GLY A 105 -2.62 -5.17 -12.22
C GLY A 105 -4.11 -4.78 -12.16
N GLY A 106 -5.00 -5.77 -12.08
CA GLY A 106 -6.45 -5.57 -12.05
C GLY A 106 -6.91 -4.90 -10.77
N GLY A 107 -6.40 -5.35 -9.63
CA GLY A 107 -6.66 -4.70 -8.34
C GLY A 107 -6.10 -3.29 -8.28
N ALA A 108 -4.93 -3.03 -8.89
CA ALA A 108 -4.39 -1.68 -9.00
C ALA A 108 -5.33 -0.75 -9.78
N LEU A 109 -5.79 -1.19 -10.96
CA LEU A 109 -6.73 -0.42 -11.78
C LEU A 109 -8.07 -0.20 -11.07
N ALA A 110 -8.57 -1.21 -10.34
CA ALA A 110 -9.82 -1.09 -9.58
C ALA A 110 -9.70 -0.06 -8.44
N LEU A 111 -8.60 -0.10 -7.67
CA LEU A 111 -8.30 0.87 -6.61
C LEU A 111 -8.16 2.30 -7.18
N CYS A 112 -7.52 2.44 -8.34
CA CYS A 112 -7.32 3.74 -8.98
C CYS A 112 -8.60 4.27 -9.66
N ALA A 113 -9.51 3.39 -10.08
CA ALA A 113 -10.80 3.79 -10.66
C ALA A 113 -11.76 4.38 -9.62
N THR A 114 -11.65 3.93 -8.36
CA THR A 114 -12.41 4.47 -7.23
C THR A 114 -11.48 4.97 -6.11
N PRO A 115 -10.75 6.08 -6.31
CA PRO A 115 -9.79 6.58 -5.32
C PRO A 115 -10.44 6.80 -3.96
N GLY A 116 -9.82 6.25 -2.92
CA GLY A 116 -10.23 6.41 -1.53
C GLY A 116 -11.45 5.57 -1.10
N LYS A 117 -12.06 4.82 -2.02
CA LYS A 117 -13.28 4.02 -1.83
C LYS A 117 -13.00 2.52 -1.94
N ALA A 118 -13.65 1.73 -1.08
CA ALA A 118 -13.57 0.27 -1.05
C ALA A 118 -14.51 -0.42 -2.06
N SER A 119 -15.53 0.28 -2.55
CA SER A 119 -16.47 -0.26 -3.55
C SER A 119 -15.80 -0.80 -4.82
N GLY A 120 -14.75 -0.16 -5.34
CA GLY A 120 -14.02 -0.67 -6.51
C GLY A 120 -13.26 -1.97 -6.23
N ALA A 121 -12.59 -2.06 -5.08
CA ALA A 121 -11.94 -3.29 -4.64
C ALA A 121 -12.95 -4.43 -4.41
N GLY A 122 -14.14 -4.12 -3.90
CA GLY A 122 -15.24 -5.08 -3.71
C GLY A 122 -15.75 -5.61 -5.04
N LEU A 123 -16.09 -4.72 -5.98
CA LEU A 123 -16.53 -5.10 -7.34
C LEU A 123 -15.51 -5.95 -8.09
N PHE A 124 -14.22 -5.63 -7.93
CA PHE A 124 -13.14 -6.39 -8.56
C PHE A 124 -12.95 -7.77 -7.94
N SER A 125 -12.91 -7.87 -6.61
CA SER A 125 -12.50 -9.12 -5.92
C SER A 125 -13.65 -10.11 -5.66
N ALA A 126 -14.90 -9.68 -5.80
CA ALA A 126 -16.06 -10.53 -5.55
C ALA A 126 -16.23 -11.66 -6.57
N PRO A 127 -16.20 -11.41 -7.90
CA PRO A 127 -16.49 -12.47 -8.86
C PRO A 127 -15.43 -13.55 -8.91
N GLY A 128 -14.18 -13.29 -8.50
CA GLY A 128 -13.11 -14.28 -8.44
C GLY A 128 -13.45 -15.50 -7.58
N VAL A 129 -13.98 -15.28 -6.37
CA VAL A 129 -14.36 -16.39 -5.45
C VAL A 129 -15.48 -17.24 -6.01
N ALA A 130 -16.50 -16.61 -6.61
CA ALA A 130 -17.59 -17.32 -7.27
C ALA A 130 -17.09 -18.08 -8.51
N GLY A 131 -16.23 -17.44 -9.31
CA GLY A 131 -15.59 -18.01 -10.49
C GLY A 131 -14.81 -19.28 -10.16
N LEU A 132 -13.91 -19.21 -9.18
CA LEU A 132 -13.12 -20.36 -8.74
C LEU A 132 -14.00 -21.55 -8.30
N ALA A 133 -15.06 -21.28 -7.54
CA ALA A 133 -15.99 -22.30 -7.09
C ALA A 133 -16.78 -22.94 -8.24
N VAL A 134 -17.26 -22.13 -9.19
CA VAL A 134 -17.95 -22.62 -10.40
C VAL A 134 -17.00 -23.45 -11.25
N GLY A 135 -15.77 -22.99 -11.45
CA GLY A 135 -14.77 -23.72 -12.23
C GLY A 135 -14.41 -25.07 -11.61
N GLY A 136 -14.16 -25.10 -10.30
CA GLY A 136 -13.93 -26.34 -9.57
C GLY A 136 -15.14 -27.29 -9.61
N PHE A 137 -16.36 -26.76 -9.47
CA PHE A 137 -17.58 -27.55 -9.58
C PHE A 137 -17.74 -28.18 -10.97
N LEU A 138 -17.55 -27.40 -12.04
CA LEU A 138 -17.62 -27.92 -13.41
C LEU A 138 -16.59 -29.03 -13.64
N ALA A 139 -15.35 -28.83 -13.17
CA ALA A 139 -14.29 -29.81 -13.31
C ALA A 139 -14.59 -31.13 -12.56
N VAL A 140 -15.10 -31.07 -11.33
CA VAL A 140 -15.50 -32.26 -10.57
C VAL A 140 -16.62 -33.04 -11.28
N ASN A 141 -17.48 -32.36 -12.04
CA ASN A 141 -18.51 -32.99 -12.86
C ASN A 141 -18.00 -33.44 -14.25
N GLY A 142 -16.68 -33.38 -14.51
CA GLY A 142 -16.07 -33.78 -15.78
C GLY A 142 -16.32 -32.80 -16.93
N ILE A 143 -16.76 -31.57 -16.66
CA ILE A 143 -17.11 -30.57 -17.67
C ILE A 143 -15.94 -29.59 -17.82
N PHE A 144 -15.24 -29.63 -18.95
CA PHE A 144 -14.17 -28.69 -19.29
C PHE A 144 -14.47 -27.93 -20.58
N PRO A 145 -15.24 -26.81 -20.52
CA PRO A 145 -15.74 -26.11 -21.70
C PRO A 145 -14.69 -25.12 -22.25
N ALA A 146 -13.53 -25.64 -22.68
CA ALA A 146 -12.36 -24.82 -23.04
C ALA A 146 -12.66 -23.74 -24.09
N ALA A 147 -13.36 -24.09 -25.18
CA ALA A 147 -13.69 -23.14 -26.24
C ALA A 147 -14.55 -21.96 -25.75
N PHE A 148 -15.54 -22.25 -24.90
CA PHE A 148 -16.39 -21.22 -24.29
C PHE A 148 -15.57 -20.30 -23.38
N MET A 149 -14.71 -20.86 -22.54
CA MET A 149 -13.83 -20.09 -21.66
C MET A 149 -12.85 -19.19 -22.45
N LEU A 150 -12.28 -19.71 -23.54
CA LEU A 150 -11.39 -18.93 -24.41
C LEU A 150 -12.13 -17.75 -25.05
N VAL A 151 -13.34 -17.97 -25.57
CA VAL A 151 -14.14 -16.87 -26.14
C VAL A 151 -14.44 -15.81 -25.08
N LEU A 152 -14.87 -16.22 -23.88
CA LEU A 152 -15.14 -15.26 -22.80
C LEU A 152 -13.90 -14.45 -22.40
N LEU A 153 -12.75 -15.10 -22.23
CA LEU A 153 -11.50 -14.43 -21.89
C LEU A 153 -11.05 -13.46 -22.99
N LEU A 154 -11.22 -13.81 -24.27
CA LEU A 154 -10.91 -12.93 -25.40
C LEU A 154 -11.85 -11.72 -25.48
N VAL A 155 -13.15 -11.91 -25.22
CA VAL A 155 -14.11 -10.79 -25.13
C VAL A 155 -13.73 -9.85 -23.98
N LEU A 156 -13.37 -10.39 -22.82
CA LEU A 156 -12.96 -9.61 -21.65
C LEU A 156 -11.60 -8.92 -21.86
N PHE A 157 -10.67 -9.57 -22.55
CA PHE A 157 -9.41 -8.97 -22.99
C PHE A 157 -9.69 -7.75 -23.86
N ALA A 158 -10.55 -7.89 -24.89
CA ALA A 158 -10.92 -6.78 -25.77
C ALA A 158 -11.62 -5.65 -24.99
N ALA A 159 -12.52 -5.99 -24.07
CA ALA A 159 -13.20 -5.00 -23.22
C ALA A 159 -12.22 -4.20 -22.35
N VAL A 160 -11.29 -4.88 -21.67
CA VAL A 160 -10.26 -4.22 -20.85
C VAL A 160 -9.31 -3.38 -21.73
N TYR A 161 -8.97 -3.86 -22.92
CA TYR A 161 -8.13 -3.12 -23.87
C TYR A 161 -8.78 -1.80 -24.32
N ILE A 162 -10.10 -1.79 -24.57
CA ILE A 162 -10.84 -0.60 -25.02
C ILE A 162 -11.06 0.40 -23.88
N LEU A 163 -11.27 -0.08 -22.65
CA LEU A 163 -11.54 0.80 -21.50
C LEU A 163 -10.34 1.69 -21.17
N LYS A 164 -10.60 2.99 -20.94
CA LYS A 164 -9.57 3.94 -20.55
C LYS A 164 -9.03 3.63 -19.15
N SER A 165 -7.71 3.65 -19.01
CA SER A 165 -7.06 3.54 -17.70
C SER A 165 -7.43 4.74 -16.83
N PRO A 166 -7.62 4.54 -15.51
CA PRO A 166 -7.78 5.65 -14.57
C PRO A 166 -6.46 6.43 -14.44
N GLY A 167 -6.53 7.64 -13.88
CA GLY A 167 -5.33 8.39 -13.53
C GLY A 167 -4.49 7.60 -12.53
N LEU A 168 -3.26 7.26 -12.92
CA LEU A 168 -2.36 6.47 -12.07
C LEU A 168 -1.64 7.41 -11.10
N PRO A 169 -1.54 7.05 -9.82
CA PRO A 169 -1.08 7.94 -8.77
C PRO A 169 0.45 7.99 -8.64
N TYR A 170 1.20 7.42 -9.59
CA TYR A 170 2.67 7.40 -9.65
C TYR A 170 3.34 8.79 -9.71
N ASN A 171 2.56 9.85 -9.91
CA ASN A 171 3.03 11.24 -9.98
C ASN A 171 2.46 12.13 -8.85
N PHE A 172 1.66 11.57 -7.93
CA PHE A 172 1.06 12.32 -6.83
C PHE A 172 1.52 11.73 -5.52
N ILE A 173 2.26 12.47 -4.70
CA ILE A 173 2.58 12.05 -3.33
C ILE A 173 1.53 12.72 -2.44
N SER A 174 0.81 11.95 -1.63
CA SER A 174 -0.07 12.53 -0.61
C SER A 174 0.47 12.15 0.76
N ASN A 175 0.58 13.14 1.63
CA ASN A 175 1.07 13.02 3.00
C ASN A 175 0.03 12.52 4.01
N ASP A 176 -1.22 12.28 3.59
CA ASP A 176 -2.31 12.05 4.54
C ASP A 176 -2.75 10.59 4.57
N ALA A 177 -2.02 9.77 5.33
CA ALA A 177 -2.54 8.52 5.84
C ALA A 177 -2.05 8.29 7.27
N GLU A 178 -2.70 8.95 8.23
CA GLU A 178 -2.70 8.52 9.62
C GLU A 178 -3.61 7.30 9.76
N PHE A 179 -2.99 6.13 9.72
CA PHE A 179 -3.57 4.89 10.19
C PHE A 179 -2.78 4.43 11.40
N ASP A 180 -3.49 4.13 12.48
CA ASP A 180 -2.86 3.71 13.72
C ASP A 180 -2.28 2.30 13.55
N LYS A 181 -1.07 2.06 14.05
CA LYS A 181 -0.31 0.79 13.82
C LYS A 181 -1.10 -0.44 14.30
N HIS A 182 -1.98 -0.24 15.28
CA HIS A 182 -2.86 -1.28 15.81
C HIS A 182 -3.97 -1.70 14.85
N ASP A 183 -4.55 -0.77 14.08
CA ASP A 183 -5.68 -1.05 13.20
C ASP A 183 -5.28 -1.98 12.04
N PHE A 184 -4.04 -1.87 11.55
CA PHE A 184 -3.53 -2.64 10.42
C PHE A 184 -3.17 -4.07 10.82
N VAL A 185 -2.47 -4.20 11.96
CA VAL A 185 -2.15 -5.50 12.56
C VAL A 185 -3.43 -6.25 12.91
N MET A 186 -4.41 -5.57 13.51
CA MET A 186 -5.70 -6.15 13.83
C MET A 186 -6.47 -6.62 12.58
N LEU A 187 -6.45 -5.87 11.48
CA LEU A 187 -7.11 -6.28 10.23
C LEU A 187 -6.45 -7.49 9.57
N ILE A 188 -5.11 -7.58 9.60
CA ILE A 188 -4.37 -8.74 9.12
C ILE A 188 -4.65 -9.96 9.99
N LEU A 189 -4.65 -9.80 11.32
CA LEU A 189 -4.95 -10.89 12.25
C LEU A 189 -6.40 -11.38 12.08
N LEU A 190 -7.36 -10.47 11.95
CA LEU A 190 -8.76 -10.82 11.74
C LEU A 190 -8.99 -11.47 10.38
N LEU A 191 -8.27 -11.03 9.32
CA LEU A 191 -8.32 -11.69 8.02
C LEU A 191 -7.65 -13.07 8.03
N ALA A 192 -6.55 -13.25 8.77
CA ALA A 192 -5.90 -14.54 8.90
C ALA A 192 -6.80 -15.55 9.65
N ILE A 193 -7.45 -15.09 10.73
CA ILE A 193 -8.45 -15.87 11.48
C ILE A 193 -9.66 -16.18 10.59
N ALA A 194 -10.11 -15.21 9.79
CA ALA A 194 -11.20 -15.35 8.84
C ALA A 194 -10.92 -16.37 7.75
N LEU A 195 -9.75 -16.28 7.10
CA LEU A 195 -9.34 -17.18 6.03
C LEU A 195 -9.16 -18.60 6.57
N ARG A 196 -8.62 -18.76 7.78
CA ARG A 196 -8.58 -20.05 8.49
C ARG A 196 -9.99 -20.63 8.66
N SER A 197 -10.93 -19.84 9.19
CA SER A 197 -12.31 -20.31 9.44
C SER A 197 -13.04 -20.65 8.14
N ALA A 198 -12.90 -19.82 7.09
CA ALA A 198 -13.54 -20.06 5.80
C ALA A 198 -12.97 -21.30 5.08
N VAL A 199 -11.65 -21.46 5.07
CA VAL A 199 -10.99 -22.64 4.48
C VAL A 199 -11.39 -23.92 5.22
N TRP A 200 -11.42 -23.87 6.56
CA TRP A 200 -11.85 -25.00 7.39
C TRP A 200 -13.31 -25.40 7.13
N ASN A 201 -14.20 -24.42 7.00
CA ASN A 201 -15.62 -24.67 6.71
C ASN A 201 -15.84 -25.28 5.32
N ILE A 202 -15.03 -24.89 4.33
CA ILE A 202 -15.04 -25.49 2.99
C ILE A 202 -14.57 -26.96 3.06
N PHE A 203 -13.47 -27.25 3.74
CA PHE A 203 -12.97 -28.63 3.90
C PHE A 203 -13.99 -29.53 4.60
N GLN A 204 -14.60 -29.09 5.70
CA GLN A 204 -15.64 -29.86 6.37
C GLN A 204 -16.83 -30.16 5.46
N HIS A 205 -17.28 -29.18 4.66
CA HIS A 205 -18.41 -29.40 3.75
C HIS A 205 -18.04 -30.28 2.55
N MET A 206 -16.78 -30.27 2.11
CA MET A 206 -16.26 -31.18 1.10
C MET A 206 -16.24 -32.63 1.60
N GLU A 207 -15.78 -32.86 2.84
CA GLU A 207 -15.78 -34.20 3.45
C GLU A 207 -17.19 -34.78 3.61
N HIS A 208 -18.20 -33.92 3.85
CA HIS A 208 -19.61 -34.33 3.94
C HIS A 208 -20.34 -34.37 2.59
N GLY A 209 -19.65 -34.24 1.45
CA GLY A 209 -20.22 -34.36 0.11
C GLY A 209 -21.10 -33.17 -0.33
N GLY A 210 -21.06 -32.05 0.38
CA GLY A 210 -21.89 -30.87 0.14
C GLY A 210 -21.38 -29.96 -0.99
N LEU A 211 -21.13 -30.48 -2.20
CA LEU A 211 -20.62 -29.67 -3.33
C LEU A 211 -21.51 -28.45 -3.66
N GLN A 212 -22.83 -28.59 -3.51
CA GLN A 212 -23.78 -27.48 -3.67
C GLN A 212 -23.58 -26.37 -2.62
N ASN A 213 -23.16 -26.74 -1.40
CA ASN A 213 -22.92 -25.80 -0.32
C ASN A 213 -21.68 -24.93 -0.59
N ILE A 214 -20.69 -25.45 -1.33
CA ILE A 214 -19.50 -24.68 -1.73
C ILE A 214 -19.88 -23.53 -2.67
N ILE A 215 -20.83 -23.75 -3.59
CA ILE A 215 -21.37 -22.71 -4.47
C ILE A 215 -22.13 -21.66 -3.65
N LEU A 216 -22.96 -22.08 -2.68
CA LEU A 216 -23.69 -21.14 -1.82
C LEU A 216 -22.73 -20.29 -0.98
N ILE A 217 -21.70 -20.92 -0.42
CA ILE A 217 -20.63 -20.25 0.35
C ILE A 217 -19.88 -19.24 -0.53
N SER A 218 -19.56 -19.59 -1.77
CA SER A 218 -18.83 -18.69 -2.68
C SER A 218 -19.68 -17.49 -3.12
N ILE A 219 -20.99 -17.69 -3.34
CA ILE A 219 -21.94 -16.61 -3.63
C ILE A 219 -22.08 -15.70 -2.40
N ALA A 220 -22.20 -16.27 -1.19
CA ALA A 220 -22.25 -15.48 0.04
C ALA A 220 -20.97 -14.66 0.25
N ALA A 221 -19.79 -15.26 0.00
CA ALA A 221 -18.51 -14.56 0.06
C ALA A 221 -18.41 -13.41 -0.98
N ALA A 222 -18.82 -13.67 -2.22
CA ALA A 222 -18.85 -12.67 -3.29
C ALA A 222 -19.80 -11.52 -2.95
N GLY A 223 -21.03 -11.83 -2.52
CA GLY A 223 -22.02 -10.85 -2.08
C GLY A 223 -21.52 -10.02 -0.89
N GLY A 224 -20.86 -10.68 0.07
CA GLY A 224 -20.19 -10.04 1.19
C GLY A 224 -19.16 -8.99 0.75
N LYS A 225 -18.26 -9.34 -0.18
CA LYS A 225 -17.25 -8.40 -0.72
C LYS A 225 -17.88 -7.20 -1.43
N ILE A 226 -18.94 -7.39 -2.21
CA ILE A 226 -19.64 -6.26 -2.85
C ILE A 226 -20.27 -5.38 -1.77
N PHE A 227 -21.08 -5.98 -0.89
CA PHE A 227 -21.78 -5.26 0.17
C PHE A 227 -20.82 -4.49 1.09
N GLY A 228 -19.74 -5.13 1.54
CA GLY A 228 -18.73 -4.52 2.41
C GLY A 228 -17.99 -3.36 1.77
N GLY A 229 -17.72 -3.43 0.47
CA GLY A 229 -17.13 -2.32 -0.29
C GLY A 229 -18.01 -1.07 -0.24
N TYR A 230 -19.33 -1.21 -0.45
CA TYR A 230 -20.27 -0.08 -0.38
C TYR A 230 -20.61 0.35 1.05
N ALA A 231 -20.83 -0.61 1.94
CA ALA A 231 -21.21 -0.34 3.32
C ALA A 231 -20.06 0.34 4.09
N GLY A 232 -18.81 -0.08 3.89
CA GLY A 232 -17.67 0.58 4.49
C GLY A 232 -17.38 1.97 3.92
N ASP A 233 -17.74 2.22 2.66
CA ASP A 233 -17.71 3.57 2.07
C ASP A 233 -18.77 4.50 2.69
N TYR A 234 -19.92 3.96 3.11
CA TYR A 234 -21.04 4.72 3.68
C TYR A 234 -20.93 4.93 5.19
N PHE A 235 -20.70 3.86 5.97
CA PHE A 235 -20.68 3.89 7.44
C PHE A 235 -19.29 4.22 8.02
N GLY A 236 -18.27 4.32 7.17
CA GLY A 236 -16.88 4.44 7.57
C GLY A 236 -16.25 3.07 7.86
N TRP A 237 -15.10 2.83 7.25
CA TRP A 237 -14.47 1.51 7.21
C TRP A 237 -14.14 0.92 8.59
N LYS A 238 -13.73 1.75 9.58
CA LYS A 238 -13.43 1.28 10.95
C LYS A 238 -14.67 0.69 11.62
N ARG A 239 -15.72 1.51 11.76
CA ARG A 239 -16.97 1.15 12.47
C ARG A 239 -17.63 -0.06 11.82
N TYR A 240 -17.67 -0.09 10.49
CA TYR A 240 -18.21 -1.22 9.76
C TYR A 240 -17.39 -2.50 9.97
N SER A 241 -16.05 -2.44 9.86
CA SER A 241 -15.22 -3.65 10.01
C SER A 241 -15.35 -4.28 11.39
N TYR A 242 -15.37 -3.47 12.46
CA TYR A 242 -15.58 -3.97 13.83
C TYR A 242 -16.94 -4.63 14.00
N THR A 243 -18.01 -3.98 13.55
CA THR A 243 -19.38 -4.50 13.70
C THR A 243 -19.60 -5.75 12.86
N ALA A 244 -19.10 -5.78 11.62
CA ALA A 244 -19.19 -6.95 10.75
C ALA A 244 -18.46 -8.16 11.34
N LEU A 245 -17.25 -7.97 11.90
CA LEU A 245 -16.47 -9.07 12.47
C LEU A 245 -17.04 -9.56 13.80
N LEU A 246 -17.49 -8.66 14.68
CA LEU A 246 -18.17 -9.02 15.92
C LEU A 246 -19.45 -9.83 15.64
N ALA A 247 -20.20 -9.46 14.61
CA ALA A 247 -21.39 -10.22 14.19
C ALA A 247 -21.04 -11.54 13.49
N ALA A 248 -19.94 -11.58 12.72
CA ALA A 248 -19.50 -12.78 12.02
C ALA A 248 -19.08 -13.90 12.99
N MET A 249 -18.43 -13.58 14.11
CA MET A 249 -17.94 -14.57 15.09
C MET A 249 -19.02 -15.56 15.58
N PRO A 250 -20.14 -15.14 16.18
CA PRO A 250 -21.18 -16.07 16.63
C PRO A 250 -21.86 -16.80 15.46
N LEU A 251 -22.04 -16.14 14.32
CA LEU A 251 -22.64 -16.76 13.13
C LEU A 251 -21.76 -17.87 12.54
N LEU A 252 -20.44 -17.71 12.56
CA LEU A 252 -19.51 -18.73 12.09
C LEU A 252 -19.43 -19.92 13.06
N ILE A 253 -19.49 -19.69 14.37
CA ILE A 253 -19.54 -20.75 15.39
C ILE A 253 -20.82 -21.56 15.25
N LEU A 254 -21.99 -20.90 15.18
CA LEU A 254 -23.27 -21.57 14.95
C LEU A 254 -23.36 -22.19 13.54
N GLY A 255 -22.58 -21.65 12.60
CA GLY A 255 -22.46 -22.12 11.23
C GLY A 255 -21.85 -23.50 11.09
N GLU A 256 -21.15 -24.01 12.11
CA GLU A 256 -20.66 -25.41 12.14
C GLU A 256 -21.82 -26.41 12.11
N HIS A 257 -23.00 -26.03 12.62
CA HIS A 257 -24.17 -26.91 12.72
C HIS A 257 -25.26 -26.61 11.69
N SER A 258 -25.20 -25.46 11.03
CA SER A 258 -26.24 -25.06 10.07
C SER A 258 -25.73 -24.07 9.04
N ILE A 259 -25.91 -24.41 7.77
CA ILE A 259 -25.54 -23.56 6.63
C ILE A 259 -26.24 -22.19 6.67
N TYR A 260 -27.44 -22.10 7.27
CA TYR A 260 -28.19 -20.85 7.36
C TYR A 260 -27.50 -19.80 8.23
N PHE A 261 -26.69 -20.21 9.22
CA PHE A 261 -25.85 -19.29 10.00
C PHE A 261 -24.47 -19.09 9.35
N LEU A 262 -23.97 -20.14 8.68
CA LEU A 262 -22.67 -20.11 8.00
C LEU A 262 -22.64 -19.07 6.87
N LEU A 263 -23.66 -19.01 6.01
CA LEU A 263 -23.70 -18.09 4.86
C LEU A 263 -23.62 -16.61 5.27
N PRO A 264 -24.47 -16.08 6.17
CA PRO A 264 -24.34 -14.69 6.61
C PRO A 264 -23.05 -14.45 7.40
N GLY A 265 -22.55 -15.44 8.16
CA GLY A 265 -21.25 -15.36 8.82
C GLY A 265 -20.10 -15.16 7.83
N ILE A 266 -20.05 -15.96 6.77
CA ILE A 266 -19.05 -15.84 5.69
C ILE A 266 -19.22 -14.54 4.91
N ALA A 267 -20.45 -14.12 4.61
CA ALA A 267 -20.70 -12.86 3.92
C ALA A 267 -20.14 -11.66 4.72
N LEU A 268 -20.42 -11.58 6.02
CA LEU A 268 -19.90 -10.52 6.89
C LEU A 268 -18.38 -10.59 7.01
N LEU A 269 -17.83 -11.79 7.11
CA LEU A 269 -16.38 -12.02 7.17
C LEU A 269 -15.67 -11.49 5.91
N GLN A 270 -16.21 -11.85 4.74
CA GLN A 270 -15.64 -11.47 3.44
C GLN A 270 -15.92 -10.02 3.06
N SER A 271 -16.87 -9.36 3.72
CA SER A 271 -17.15 -7.94 3.55
C SER A 271 -15.99 -7.03 3.96
N VAL A 272 -15.08 -7.51 4.81
CA VAL A 272 -13.92 -6.75 5.28
C VAL A 272 -12.75 -6.75 4.29
N THR A 273 -12.69 -7.72 3.38
CA THR A 273 -11.60 -7.84 2.39
C THR A 273 -11.37 -6.58 1.54
N PRO A 274 -12.37 -5.97 0.88
CA PRO A 274 -12.15 -4.76 0.08
C PRO A 274 -11.72 -3.55 0.93
N LEU A 275 -12.13 -3.49 2.18
CA LEU A 275 -11.76 -2.45 3.14
C LEU A 275 -10.29 -2.57 3.51
N MET A 276 -9.83 -3.80 3.77
CA MET A 276 -8.42 -4.12 3.99
C MET A 276 -7.57 -3.67 2.82
N VAL A 277 -7.90 -4.08 1.59
CA VAL A 277 -7.11 -3.75 0.38
C VAL A 277 -7.00 -2.24 0.20
N THR A 278 -8.11 -1.52 0.41
CA THR A 278 -8.15 -0.06 0.30
C THR A 278 -7.35 0.62 1.41
N ALA A 279 -7.36 0.06 2.62
CA ALA A 279 -6.55 0.54 3.72
C ALA A 279 -5.05 0.32 3.46
N ILE A 280 -4.64 -0.84 2.94
CA ILE A 280 -3.24 -1.09 2.55
C ILE A 280 -2.80 -0.08 1.48
N TYR A 281 -3.63 0.12 0.46
CA TYR A 281 -3.33 1.05 -0.64
C TYR A 281 -3.13 2.49 -0.19
N LYS A 282 -3.93 2.98 0.77
CA LYS A 282 -3.76 4.32 1.35
C LYS A 282 -2.41 4.49 2.07
N ASN A 283 -1.81 3.41 2.55
CA ASN A 283 -0.59 3.45 3.37
C ASN A 283 0.70 3.18 2.59
N ILE A 284 0.64 2.38 1.53
CA ILE A 284 1.84 2.05 0.73
C ILE A 284 1.98 3.09 -0.38
N LYS A 285 2.64 4.23 -0.08
CA LYS A 285 3.16 5.28 -1.00
C LYS A 285 2.54 5.35 -2.41
N LYS A 286 1.21 5.22 -2.53
CA LYS A 286 0.51 5.06 -3.81
C LYS A 286 1.14 4.06 -4.79
N LEU A 287 1.54 2.89 -4.30
CA LEU A 287 1.92 1.72 -5.10
C LEU A 287 0.70 0.77 -5.19
N PRO A 288 -0.25 1.02 -6.12
CA PRO A 288 -1.53 0.32 -6.15
C PRO A 288 -1.41 -1.17 -6.46
N ALA A 289 -0.45 -1.59 -7.30
CA ALA A 289 -0.28 -3.01 -7.64
C ALA A 289 0.37 -3.78 -6.50
N THR A 290 1.32 -3.16 -5.79
CA THR A 290 1.97 -3.70 -4.59
C THR A 290 0.95 -3.84 -3.46
N ALA A 291 0.11 -2.83 -3.24
CA ALA A 291 -0.96 -2.90 -2.25
C ALA A 291 -1.95 -4.02 -2.56
N SER A 292 -2.36 -4.17 -3.83
CA SER A 292 -3.20 -5.29 -4.27
C SER A 292 -2.53 -6.64 -3.99
N GLY A 293 -1.26 -6.80 -4.39
CA GLY A 293 -0.53 -8.06 -4.26
C GLY A 293 -0.23 -8.47 -2.81
N LEU A 294 0.04 -7.51 -1.92
CA LEU A 294 0.18 -7.79 -0.49
C LEU A 294 -1.16 -8.19 0.15
N SER A 295 -2.24 -7.55 -0.27
CA SER A 295 -3.57 -7.76 0.29
C SER A 295 -4.17 -9.12 -0.12
N PHE A 296 -4.07 -9.47 -1.40
CA PHE A 296 -4.66 -10.70 -1.93
C PHE A 296 -3.69 -11.89 -1.88
N GLY A 297 -2.37 -11.68 -2.01
CA GLY A 297 -1.39 -12.75 -2.14
C GLY A 297 -0.85 -13.27 -0.81
N LEU A 298 -0.43 -12.38 0.09
CA LEU A 298 0.27 -12.76 1.32
C LEU A 298 -0.65 -13.51 2.31
N ALA A 299 -1.92 -13.11 2.38
CA ALA A 299 -2.90 -13.71 3.29
C ALA A 299 -3.22 -15.17 2.92
N ILE A 300 -3.28 -15.48 1.61
CA ILE A 300 -3.55 -16.83 1.12
C ILE A 300 -2.29 -17.70 1.17
N ALA A 301 -1.13 -17.15 0.81
CA ALA A 301 0.15 -17.85 0.92
C ALA A 301 0.46 -18.26 2.37
N ALA A 302 0.21 -17.37 3.35
CA ALA A 302 0.39 -17.68 4.77
C ALA A 302 -0.58 -18.76 5.28
N GLY A 303 -1.81 -18.79 4.76
CA GLY A 303 -2.79 -19.82 5.08
C GLY A 303 -2.41 -21.23 4.59
N GLY A 304 -1.59 -21.32 3.54
CA GLY A 304 -1.11 -22.59 2.97
C GLY A 304 0.13 -23.20 3.64
N ILE A 305 0.88 -22.42 4.43
CA ILE A 305 2.13 -22.86 5.08
C ILE A 305 1.95 -24.09 5.99
N PRO A 306 0.89 -24.19 6.83
CA PRO A 306 0.69 -25.36 7.69
C PRO A 306 0.50 -26.67 6.91
N PHE A 307 -0.08 -26.60 5.70
CA PHE A 307 -0.30 -27.78 4.84
C PHE A 307 0.98 -28.21 4.13
N ALA A 308 1.85 -27.27 3.76
CA ALA A 308 3.12 -27.54 3.09
C ALA A 308 4.16 -28.20 4.02
N ALA A 309 4.02 -28.04 5.35
CA ALA A 309 4.94 -28.58 6.34
C ALA A 309 4.70 -30.07 6.68
N GLY A 310 3.83 -30.77 5.96
CA GLY A 310 3.58 -32.21 6.19
C GLY A 310 2.85 -32.52 7.50
N ALA A 311 2.15 -31.55 8.08
CA ALA A 311 1.27 -31.80 9.21
C ALA A 311 0.15 -32.74 8.75
N GLU A 312 0.17 -34.01 9.21
CA GLU A 312 -0.96 -34.91 9.03
C GLU A 312 -2.23 -34.22 9.56
N ILE A 313 -3.37 -34.41 8.89
CA ILE A 313 -4.67 -33.80 9.26
C ILE A 313 -5.05 -34.12 10.73
N LYS A 314 -4.50 -35.18 11.33
CA LYS A 314 -4.66 -35.54 12.74
C LYS A 314 -3.70 -34.84 13.71
N ASN A 315 -2.57 -34.33 13.23
CA ASN A 315 -1.57 -33.58 13.98
C ASN A 315 -1.44 -32.18 13.40
N TYR A 316 -2.54 -31.43 13.39
CA TYR A 316 -2.44 -30.01 13.12
C TYR A 316 -1.54 -29.35 14.17
N PRO A 317 -0.74 -28.34 13.79
CA PRO A 317 0.04 -27.58 14.74
C PRO A 317 -0.91 -27.03 15.81
N SER A 318 -0.59 -27.28 17.08
CA SER A 318 -1.36 -26.76 18.21
C SER A 318 -1.61 -25.25 18.03
N PRO A 319 -2.68 -24.68 18.62
CA PRO A 319 -2.95 -23.25 18.58
C PRO A 319 -1.72 -22.34 18.84
N LEU A 320 -0.71 -22.86 19.53
CA LEU A 320 0.61 -22.26 19.79
C LEU A 320 1.49 -22.02 18.55
N ILE A 321 1.50 -22.89 17.54
CA ILE A 321 2.37 -22.72 16.35
C ILE A 321 1.81 -21.64 15.44
N ILE A 322 0.48 -21.55 15.36
CA ILE A 322 -0.22 -20.50 14.63
C ILE A 322 -0.10 -19.17 15.38
N ALA A 323 -0.20 -19.19 16.71
CA ALA A 323 0.17 -18.04 17.53
C ALA A 323 1.64 -17.63 17.32
N GLY A 324 2.56 -18.59 17.12
CA GLY A 324 3.97 -18.34 16.81
C GLY A 324 4.20 -17.70 15.45
N LEU A 325 3.52 -18.17 14.40
CA LEU A 325 3.54 -17.54 13.07
C LEU A 325 2.91 -16.14 13.10
N MET A 326 1.84 -15.96 13.87
CA MET A 326 1.21 -14.66 14.11
C MET A 326 2.16 -13.71 14.85
N LEU A 327 2.89 -14.19 15.86
CA LEU A 327 3.93 -13.42 16.57
C LEU A 327 5.11 -13.06 15.66
N ALA A 328 5.51 -13.94 14.74
CA ALA A 328 6.58 -13.67 13.78
C ALA A 328 6.17 -12.60 12.75
N VAL A 329 4.93 -12.64 12.25
CA VAL A 329 4.37 -11.59 11.38
C VAL A 329 4.24 -10.27 12.13
N ILE A 330 3.77 -10.30 13.39
CA ILE A 330 3.71 -9.12 14.28
C ILE A 330 5.13 -8.54 14.49
N PHE A 331 6.14 -9.39 14.66
CA PHE A 331 7.53 -8.95 14.87
C PHE A 331 8.16 -8.34 13.60
N MET A 332 7.97 -8.95 12.42
CA MET A 332 8.43 -8.39 11.15
C MET A 332 7.76 -7.05 10.84
N VAL A 333 6.47 -6.94 11.12
CA VAL A 333 5.70 -5.71 10.95
C VAL A 333 6.14 -4.65 11.97
N TYR A 334 6.38 -5.03 13.24
CA TYR A 334 6.93 -4.15 14.28
C TYR A 334 8.30 -3.57 13.88
N TYR A 335 9.18 -4.39 13.31
CA TYR A 335 10.48 -3.96 12.82
C TYR A 335 10.35 -2.98 11.64
N SER A 336 9.45 -3.25 10.69
CA SER A 336 9.13 -2.34 9.57
C SER A 336 8.56 -0.99 10.06
N PHE A 337 7.77 -0.99 11.14
CA PHE A 337 7.22 0.22 11.76
C PHE A 337 8.19 0.99 12.67
N ARG A 338 9.28 0.37 13.13
CA ARG A 338 10.36 1.06 13.87
C ARG A 338 11.01 2.14 13.00
N ASN A 339 11.09 1.94 11.69
CA ASN A 339 11.55 2.96 10.75
C ASN A 339 10.62 4.19 10.66
N LYS A 340 9.34 4.09 11.03
CA LYS A 340 8.40 5.23 11.03
C LYS A 340 8.60 6.17 12.24
N TYR A 341 9.17 5.68 13.35
CA TYR A 341 9.54 6.54 14.50
C TYR A 341 10.69 7.50 14.15
N LYS A 342 11.58 7.10 13.24
CA LYS A 342 12.65 7.96 12.72
C LYS A 342 12.10 9.16 11.93
N MET A 343 11.01 8.97 11.17
CA MET A 343 10.35 10.06 10.41
C MET A 343 9.60 11.08 11.29
N GLN A 344 9.15 10.70 12.49
CA GLN A 344 8.42 11.63 13.38
C GLN A 344 9.31 12.74 13.93
N GLN A 345 10.61 12.48 14.14
CA GLN A 345 11.55 13.54 14.56
C GLN A 345 11.85 14.51 13.42
N LEU A 346 11.94 14.03 12.17
CA LEU A 346 12.11 14.88 10.98
C LEU A 346 10.90 15.79 10.72
N ASN A 347 9.68 15.35 11.06
CA ASN A 347 8.46 16.16 10.91
C ASN A 347 8.39 17.38 11.86
N LYS A 348 9.35 17.54 12.79
CA LYS A 348 9.46 18.77 13.59
C LYS A 348 9.82 19.97 12.74
N LEU A 349 10.57 19.74 11.65
CA LEU A 349 10.78 20.74 10.62
C LEU A 349 9.53 20.83 9.75
N LEU A 350 8.94 22.03 9.66
CA LEU A 350 7.70 22.22 8.91
C LEU A 350 8.06 22.43 7.44
N ASN A 351 7.35 21.77 6.53
CA ASN A 351 7.48 22.06 5.11
C ASN A 351 6.99 23.49 4.77
N TYR A 352 7.27 23.93 3.54
CA TYR A 352 6.93 25.25 3.04
C TYR A 352 5.46 25.62 3.25
N SER A 353 4.52 24.75 2.87
CA SER A 353 3.08 25.05 2.92
C SER A 353 2.60 25.20 4.36
N ASN A 354 3.07 24.35 5.27
CA ASN A 354 2.70 24.37 6.67
C ASN A 354 3.24 25.63 7.36
N ILE A 355 4.53 25.95 7.22
CA ILE A 355 5.09 27.14 7.88
C ILE A 355 4.51 28.44 7.30
N TYR A 356 4.27 28.48 5.99
CA TYR A 356 3.65 29.62 5.34
C TYR A 356 2.21 29.82 5.83
N SER A 357 1.41 28.75 5.90
CA SER A 357 0.04 28.81 6.41
C SER A 357 -0.03 29.26 7.88
N LEU A 358 0.93 28.82 8.70
CA LEU A 358 1.02 29.21 10.11
C LEU A 358 1.40 30.69 10.28
N TRP A 359 2.28 31.21 9.41
CA TRP A 359 2.57 32.64 9.37
C TRP A 359 1.35 33.47 8.95
N LEU A 360 0.61 33.00 7.93
CA LEU A 360 -0.65 33.63 7.51
C LEU A 360 -1.67 33.66 8.66
N SER A 361 -1.82 32.56 9.41
CA SER A 361 -2.76 32.49 10.53
C SER A 361 -2.36 33.34 11.73
N ARG A 362 -1.06 33.67 11.88
CA ARG A 362 -0.52 34.58 12.91
C ARG A 362 -0.53 36.06 12.48
N GLY A 363 -1.27 36.41 11.43
CA GLY A 363 -1.50 37.80 11.04
C GLY A 363 -0.41 38.42 10.16
N LYS A 364 0.50 37.62 9.58
CA LYS A 364 1.56 38.07 8.66
C LYS A 364 2.51 39.13 9.23
N THR A 365 2.71 39.13 10.54
CA THR A 365 3.54 40.13 11.22
C THR A 365 5.02 39.79 11.09
N LYS A 366 5.88 40.80 11.33
CA LYS A 366 7.32 40.62 11.39
C LYS A 366 7.67 39.71 12.57
N GLU A 367 7.07 39.94 13.72
CA GLU A 367 7.27 39.20 14.97
C GLU A 367 6.97 37.71 14.76
N ALA A 368 5.84 37.38 14.12
CA ALA A 368 5.49 36.01 13.79
C ALA A 368 6.48 35.36 12.81
N ALA A 369 7.01 36.12 11.84
CA ALA A 369 8.01 35.60 10.92
C ALA A 369 9.31 35.23 11.65
N PHE A 370 9.76 36.08 12.58
CA PHE A 370 10.93 35.81 13.41
C PHE A 370 10.72 34.60 14.33
N GLU A 371 9.59 34.54 15.03
CA GLU A 371 9.26 33.41 15.91
C GLU A 371 9.27 32.08 15.16
N LEU A 372 8.63 32.03 13.98
CA LEU A 372 8.53 30.81 13.19
C LEU A 372 9.88 30.38 12.60
N THR A 373 10.73 31.33 12.18
CA THR A 373 12.10 31.02 11.75
C THR A 373 12.95 30.49 12.89
N VAL A 374 12.83 31.07 14.09
CA VAL A 374 13.52 30.53 15.28
C VAL A 374 13.00 29.12 15.60
N GLN A 375 11.69 28.88 15.50
CA GLN A 375 11.11 27.55 15.71
C GLN A 375 11.65 26.50 14.73
N GLN A 376 11.88 26.85 13.46
CA GLN A 376 12.53 25.93 12.51
C GLN A 376 13.98 25.63 12.88
N LEU A 377 14.74 26.63 13.34
CA LEU A 377 16.11 26.42 13.81
C LEU A 377 16.16 25.52 15.04
N ASP A 378 15.22 25.67 15.97
CA ASP A 378 15.12 24.80 17.16
C ASP A 378 14.78 23.36 16.76
N ALA A 379 13.87 23.16 15.79
CA ALA A 379 13.58 21.84 15.24
C ALA A 379 14.79 21.22 14.53
N LEU A 380 15.56 22.01 13.79
CA LEU A 380 16.77 21.55 13.13
C LEU A 380 17.88 21.18 14.13
N GLU A 381 18.04 21.95 15.21
CA GLU A 381 19.00 21.63 16.29
C GLU A 381 18.66 20.26 16.89
N GLU A 382 17.38 20.02 17.22
CA GLU A 382 16.95 18.74 17.79
C GLU A 382 17.15 17.56 16.82
N ILE A 383 16.88 17.73 15.52
CA ILE A 383 17.16 16.73 14.49
C ILE A 383 18.66 16.43 14.42
N THR A 384 19.50 17.48 14.50
CA THR A 384 20.95 17.38 14.42
C THR A 384 21.55 16.73 15.68
N GLU A 385 20.97 16.94 16.86
CA GLU A 385 21.42 16.32 18.11
C GLU A 385 21.10 14.81 18.20
N ASN A 386 20.19 14.30 17.37
CA ASN A 386 19.85 12.87 17.33
C ASN A 386 20.62 12.12 16.21
N ASP A 387 21.41 11.10 16.57
CA ASP A 387 22.25 10.35 15.61
C ASP A 387 21.46 9.74 14.43
N ASP A 388 20.30 9.15 14.73
CA ASP A 388 19.46 8.49 13.73
C ASP A 388 18.81 9.51 12.78
N SER A 389 18.32 10.63 13.33
CA SER A 389 17.67 11.70 12.56
C SER A 389 18.69 12.50 11.73
N TRP A 390 19.91 12.68 12.26
CA TRP A 390 21.03 13.28 11.55
C TRP A 390 21.42 12.48 10.31
N MET A 391 21.62 11.17 10.45
CA MET A 391 21.98 10.31 9.32
C MET A 391 20.91 10.31 8.22
N GLU A 392 19.64 10.38 8.60
CA GLU A 392 18.53 10.46 7.66
C GLU A 392 18.43 11.85 7.00
N LEU A 393 18.69 12.94 7.74
CA LEU A 393 18.78 14.29 7.19
C LEU A 393 19.88 14.39 6.12
N VAL A 394 21.08 13.86 6.40
CA VAL A 394 22.19 13.79 5.44
C VAL A 394 21.81 12.92 4.22
N ARG A 395 21.10 11.81 4.43
CA ARG A 395 20.62 10.95 3.34
C ARG A 395 19.62 11.67 2.44
N ILE A 396 18.72 12.47 3.01
CA ILE A 396 17.69 13.23 2.28
C ILE A 396 18.31 14.45 1.58
N SER A 397 19.24 15.16 2.22
CA SER A 397 19.93 16.31 1.60
C SER A 397 20.74 15.89 0.37
N ALA A 398 21.36 14.71 0.40
CA ALA A 398 22.06 14.12 -0.74
C ALA A 398 21.15 13.85 -1.96
N ALA A 399 19.84 13.74 -1.76
CA ALA A 399 18.87 13.60 -2.84
C ALA A 399 18.37 14.95 -3.43
N GLY A 400 18.62 16.07 -2.74
CA GLY A 400 17.78 17.27 -2.81
C GLY A 400 18.24 18.49 -3.62
N ARG A 401 19.39 18.48 -4.32
CA ARG A 401 19.84 19.64 -5.14
C ARG A 401 19.62 19.52 -6.66
N ILE A 402 18.85 18.53 -7.13
CA ILE A 402 18.69 18.26 -8.57
C ILE A 402 17.48 19.02 -9.17
N HIS A 403 16.61 19.61 -8.34
CA HIS A 403 15.44 20.38 -8.77
C HIS A 403 15.45 21.79 -8.16
N ASP A 404 15.03 22.79 -8.96
CA ASP A 404 15.10 24.24 -8.72
C ASP A 404 15.26 24.68 -7.26
N ALA A 405 16.40 25.31 -6.95
CA ALA A 405 16.77 25.87 -5.64
C ALA A 405 15.82 26.96 -5.11
N TRP A 406 14.76 27.29 -5.85
CA TRP A 406 13.81 28.34 -5.48
C TRP A 406 12.53 27.81 -4.84
N LEU A 407 12.26 26.51 -4.89
CA LEU A 407 11.01 25.92 -4.40
C LEU A 407 11.20 24.46 -3.95
N ALA A 408 11.90 24.21 -2.85
CA ALA A 408 11.72 22.97 -2.11
C ALA A 408 10.35 22.95 -1.41
N LEU A 409 9.33 22.64 -2.21
CA LEU A 409 7.97 22.39 -1.72
C LEU A 409 7.87 21.03 -1.01
N ASP A 410 8.87 20.16 -1.19
CA ASP A 410 8.75 18.71 -0.99
C ASP A 410 9.65 18.16 0.14
N TRP A 411 9.71 18.82 1.29
CA TRP A 411 10.15 18.14 2.53
C TRP A 411 9.15 17.01 2.87
N PRO A 412 9.58 15.75 3.14
CA PRO A 412 10.94 15.28 3.44
C PRO A 412 11.66 14.54 2.28
N GLU A 413 11.28 14.73 1.02
CA GLU A 413 11.96 14.09 -0.14
C GLU A 413 13.21 14.84 -0.60
N GLY A 414 13.41 16.07 -0.11
CA GLY A 414 14.65 16.83 -0.17
C GLY A 414 14.70 17.83 0.99
N PHE A 415 15.91 18.16 1.46
CA PHE A 415 16.14 19.25 2.42
C PHE A 415 16.59 20.50 1.67
N ASP A 416 16.00 21.64 2.02
CA ASP A 416 16.39 22.96 1.54
C ASP A 416 16.36 23.91 2.74
N GLU A 417 17.48 24.56 2.98
CA GLU A 417 17.67 25.53 4.04
C GLU A 417 16.70 26.72 3.98
N LEU A 418 16.13 27.02 2.81
CA LEU A 418 15.19 28.13 2.65
C LEU A 418 13.90 27.90 3.42
N VAL A 419 13.53 26.63 3.66
CA VAL A 419 12.40 26.24 4.52
C VAL A 419 12.53 26.87 5.92
N LEU A 420 13.76 27.06 6.41
CA LEU A 420 14.03 27.67 7.71
C LEU A 420 13.63 29.15 7.75
N CYS A 421 13.68 29.86 6.63
CA CYS A 421 13.51 31.31 6.55
C CYS A 421 12.31 31.79 5.70
N VAL A 422 11.43 30.86 5.25
CA VAL A 422 10.26 31.17 4.41
C VAL A 422 9.43 32.37 4.91
N PRO A 423 9.04 32.47 6.19
CA PRO A 423 8.23 33.59 6.66
C PRO A 423 8.95 34.94 6.51
N LEU A 424 10.25 34.99 6.78
CA LEU A 424 11.07 36.21 6.64
C LEU A 424 11.19 36.63 5.17
N CYS A 425 11.42 35.67 4.28
CA CYS A 425 11.48 35.93 2.84
C CYS A 425 10.13 36.45 2.31
N LYS A 426 9.01 35.87 2.76
CA LYS A 426 7.66 36.28 2.36
C LYS A 426 7.25 37.64 2.90
N LEU A 427 7.75 38.05 4.06
CA LEU A 427 7.48 39.37 4.63
C LEU A 427 7.87 40.52 3.68
N VAL A 428 8.94 40.33 2.90
CA VAL A 428 9.47 41.33 1.95
C VAL A 428 9.35 40.91 0.49
N ASN A 429 8.50 39.91 0.18
CA ASN A 429 8.35 39.36 -1.17
C ASN A 429 9.68 38.99 -1.85
N TRP A 430 10.60 38.38 -1.10
CA TRP A 430 11.92 37.93 -1.55
C TRP A 430 12.91 39.06 -1.89
N GLU A 431 12.61 40.31 -1.53
CA GLU A 431 13.54 41.42 -1.69
C GLU A 431 14.58 41.42 -0.56
N CYS A 432 15.66 40.65 -0.73
CA CYS A 432 16.68 40.45 0.30
C CYS A 432 17.27 41.75 0.84
N SER A 433 17.40 42.79 0.00
CA SER A 433 17.86 44.12 0.43
C SER A 433 16.92 44.84 1.41
N LYS A 434 15.65 44.41 1.49
CA LYS A 434 14.67 44.92 2.46
C LYS A 434 14.47 43.96 3.65
N CYS A 435 15.00 42.73 3.57
CA CYS A 435 14.92 41.75 4.64
C CYS A 435 15.91 42.10 5.76
N THR A 436 15.50 41.96 7.03
CA THR A 436 16.40 42.19 8.17
C THR A 436 17.62 41.27 8.16
N VAL A 437 17.48 40.02 7.69
CA VAL A 437 18.62 39.11 7.53
C VAL A 437 19.48 39.52 6.34
N GLY A 438 18.88 39.82 5.20
CA GLY A 438 19.60 40.23 3.99
C GLY A 438 20.44 41.48 4.19
N MET A 439 19.91 42.51 4.85
CA MET A 439 20.67 43.72 5.22
C MET A 439 21.87 43.42 6.13
N ARG A 440 21.80 42.35 6.94
CA ARG A 440 22.88 41.91 7.84
C ARG A 440 23.89 40.96 7.19
N GLN A 441 23.76 40.70 5.90
CA GLN A 441 24.69 39.89 5.09
C GLN A 441 24.99 40.55 3.74
N GLU A 442 25.15 41.87 3.74
CA GLU A 442 25.51 42.65 2.53
C GLU A 442 24.49 42.50 1.37
N ASN A 443 23.20 42.38 1.71
CA ASN A 443 22.09 42.17 0.78
C ASN A 443 22.15 40.83 0.01
N ASN A 444 23.00 39.89 0.41
CA ASN A 444 23.04 38.56 -0.20
C ASN A 444 21.76 37.76 0.10
N SER A 445 21.37 36.95 -0.89
CA SER A 445 20.22 36.05 -0.77
C SER A 445 20.50 34.93 0.22
N CYS A 446 19.48 34.52 0.98
CA CYS A 446 19.53 33.32 1.82
C CYS A 446 19.71 32.02 1.03
N ALA A 447 19.57 32.07 -0.30
CA ALA A 447 19.82 30.96 -1.21
C ALA A 447 21.30 30.84 -1.65
N ASN A 448 22.16 31.78 -1.26
CA ASN A 448 23.60 31.68 -1.54
C ASN A 448 24.22 30.69 -0.54
N ASP A 449 25.00 29.72 -1.02
CA ASP A 449 25.64 28.64 -0.23
C ASP A 449 26.46 29.11 0.99
N TYR A 450 26.90 30.37 1.00
CA TYR A 450 27.68 30.98 2.09
C TYR A 450 26.87 31.95 2.94
N SER A 451 25.61 32.20 2.60
CA SER A 451 24.70 33.04 3.38
C SER A 451 24.32 32.38 4.71
N LEU A 452 23.68 33.15 5.60
CA LEU A 452 23.33 32.69 6.94
C LEU A 452 22.55 31.37 6.93
N PHE A 453 21.59 31.22 6.01
CA PHE A 453 20.80 30.00 5.86
C PHE A 453 21.42 29.04 4.82
N GLY A 454 21.94 29.52 3.69
CA GLY A 454 22.61 28.68 2.68
C GLY A 454 23.74 27.81 3.23
N PHE A 455 24.50 28.35 4.18
CA PHE A 455 25.59 27.60 4.80
C PHE A 455 25.10 26.40 5.61
N ILE A 456 23.85 26.40 6.11
CA ILE A 456 23.23 25.23 6.73
C ILE A 456 23.12 24.08 5.71
N GLY A 457 22.66 24.36 4.49
CA GLY A 457 22.57 23.36 3.43
C GLY A 457 23.92 22.73 3.13
N THR A 458 24.96 23.56 3.02
CA THR A 458 26.36 23.12 2.82
C THR A 458 26.84 22.18 3.92
N LEU A 459 26.65 22.55 5.20
CA LEU A 459 27.08 21.74 6.35
C LEU A 459 26.32 20.40 6.42
N VAL A 460 25.02 20.40 6.12
CA VAL A 460 24.20 19.18 6.10
C VAL A 460 24.65 18.23 4.97
N MET A 461 24.95 18.74 3.78
CA MET A 461 25.43 17.90 2.67
C MET A 461 26.81 17.30 2.93
N ASN A 462 27.70 18.06 3.56
CA ASN A 462 29.04 17.60 3.89
C ASN A 462 29.07 16.65 5.09
N GLY A 463 27.96 16.49 5.80
CA GLY A 463 27.91 15.70 7.02
C GLY A 463 28.66 16.35 8.20
N GLU A 464 28.77 17.68 8.22
CA GLU A 464 29.50 18.45 9.24
C GLU A 464 28.59 18.79 10.44
N ARG A 465 28.30 17.79 11.27
CA ARG A 465 27.33 17.87 12.38
C ARG A 465 27.67 18.94 13.43
N ASP A 466 28.90 18.94 13.94
CA ASP A 466 29.29 19.79 15.07
C ASP A 466 29.34 21.27 14.66
N GLU A 467 29.84 21.55 13.46
CA GLU A 467 29.83 22.90 12.88
C GLU A 467 28.40 23.36 12.59
N LEU A 468 27.50 22.48 12.16
CA LEU A 468 26.08 22.81 12.01
C LEU A 468 25.44 23.26 13.33
N LEU A 469 25.66 22.52 14.42
CA LEU A 469 25.12 22.90 15.75
C LEU A 469 25.64 24.26 16.22
N LYS A 470 26.92 24.55 15.97
CA LYS A 470 27.53 25.85 16.26
C LYS A 470 26.94 26.96 15.38
N HIS A 471 26.72 26.68 14.09
CA HIS A 471 26.15 27.62 13.14
C HIS A 471 24.67 27.94 13.43
N ILE A 472 23.86 26.96 13.82
CA ILE A 472 22.46 27.18 14.26
C ILE A 472 22.40 28.18 15.42
N LYS A 473 23.33 28.08 16.38
CA LYS A 473 23.43 29.03 17.51
C LYS A 473 23.78 30.45 17.04
N ASN A 474 24.66 30.58 16.05
CA ASN A 474 25.00 31.87 15.44
C ASN A 474 23.81 32.48 14.69
N ALA A 475 23.08 31.68 13.91
CA ALA A 475 21.86 32.13 13.22
C ALA A 475 20.80 32.63 14.21
N ARG A 476 20.58 31.90 15.31
CA ARG A 476 19.68 32.32 16.39
C ARG A 476 20.13 33.64 17.03
N ARG A 477 21.44 33.82 17.25
CA ARG A 477 22.02 35.06 17.79
C ARG A 477 21.79 36.25 16.87
N ILE A 478 22.01 36.10 15.57
CA ILE A 478 21.78 37.15 14.57
C ILE A 478 20.29 37.51 14.46
N LEU A 479 19.40 36.52 14.57
CA LEU A 479 17.95 36.79 14.56
C LEU A 479 17.48 37.55 15.81
N LYS A 480 18.05 37.24 16.99
CA LYS A 480 17.62 37.81 18.27
C LYS A 480 18.36 39.10 18.67
N ASN A 481 19.57 39.34 18.16
CA ASN A 481 20.41 40.45 18.60
C ASN A 481 20.88 41.30 17.42
N GLU A 482 20.50 42.57 17.44
CA GLU A 482 20.78 43.52 16.35
C GLU A 482 22.26 43.90 16.22
N LYS A 483 23.10 43.53 17.18
CA LYS A 483 24.54 43.84 17.20
C LYS A 483 25.41 42.85 16.40
N TYR A 484 24.81 41.86 15.74
CA TYR A 484 25.54 40.85 14.97
C TYR A 484 25.20 40.92 13.49
N LEU A 485 26.23 40.76 12.65
CA LEU A 485 26.12 40.63 11.21
C LEU A 485 26.82 39.35 10.73
N TRP A 486 26.38 38.84 9.60
CA TRP A 486 26.91 37.62 9.00
C TRP A 486 27.95 37.99 7.94
N ASN A 487 29.20 37.58 8.15
CA ASN A 487 30.27 37.78 7.20
C ASN A 487 30.27 36.60 6.20
N ILE A 488 29.75 36.84 4.99
CA ILE A 488 29.60 35.80 3.96
C ILE A 488 30.96 35.24 3.49
N HIS A 489 32.03 36.03 3.56
CA HIS A 489 33.36 35.61 3.13
C HIS A 489 34.07 34.72 4.16
N LYS A 490 33.76 34.91 5.44
CA LYS A 490 34.33 34.11 6.54
C LYS A 490 33.40 32.99 7.01
N CYS A 491 32.12 33.03 6.62
CA CYS A 491 31.07 32.16 7.16
C CYS A 491 31.02 32.22 8.69
N GLU A 492 31.10 33.44 9.25
CA GLU A 492 31.10 33.66 10.70
C GLU A 492 30.24 34.87 11.10
N ALA A 493 29.73 34.83 12.33
CA ALA A 493 29.00 35.95 12.94
C ALA A 493 29.99 36.95 13.54
N GLU A 494 29.94 38.21 13.10
CA GLU A 494 30.79 39.30 13.61
C GLU A 494 29.94 40.33 14.38
N LEU A 495 30.54 40.94 15.41
CA LEU A 495 29.97 42.08 16.11
C LEU A 495 30.05 43.32 15.21
N ILE A 496 28.96 44.08 15.13
CA ILE A 496 28.96 45.40 14.49
C ILE A 496 29.98 46.26 15.25
N LYS A 497 31.09 46.59 14.59
CA LYS A 497 32.02 47.60 15.10
C LYS A 497 31.32 48.95 14.98
N THR A 498 30.87 49.47 16.12
CA THR A 498 30.34 50.83 16.26
C THR A 498 31.37 51.88 15.93
#